data_AF-A0A537LMN1-F1
#
_entry.id   AF-A0A537LMN1-F1
#
_cell.length_a   1.000
_cell.length_b   1.000
_cell.length_c   1.000
_cell.angle_alpha   90.00
_cell.angle_beta   90.00
_cell.angle_gamma   90.00
#
_symmetry.space_group_name_H-M   'P 1'
#
loop_
_entity.id
_entity.type
_entity.pdbx_description
1 polymer ?
#
loop_
_entity_poly.entity_id
_entity_poly.type
_entity_poly.pdbx_seq_one_letter_code
_entity_poly.pdbx_strand_id
1 'polypeptide(L)'
;MPQPQFTNVPLGQLGNIEVSTYQTATGPRLRLRRHTPRPAEAYLDPLELEGLTRVRYKPIPLLPPRSDQADAATPRTDGTMAPLQNEFALVSVGVARVGSEEALMIRDMNAGQTVVLRAEELDALLRARHRDFAPLVDTSDLVAIPEADIDQA
;
A
#
# COMPACT_ATOMS: atom_id res chain seq x y z
N MET A 1 -0.70 24.42 25.14
CA MET A 1 -0.34 23.68 23.92
C MET A 1 -1.63 23.08 23.37
N PRO A 2 -2.20 23.58 22.26
CA PRO A 2 -3.34 22.92 21.63
C PRO A 2 -2.90 21.52 21.15
N GLN A 3 -3.71 20.50 21.44
CA GLN A 3 -3.47 19.16 20.91
C GLN A 3 -3.66 19.21 19.38
N PRO A 4 -2.76 18.61 18.58
CA PRO A 4 -2.98 18.50 17.15
C PRO A 4 -4.31 17.79 16.89
N GLN A 5 -5.19 18.44 16.12
CA GLN A 5 -6.44 17.83 15.66
C GLN A 5 -6.07 16.78 14.61
N PHE A 6 -6.05 15.52 15.04
CA PHE A 6 -5.80 14.40 14.15
C PHE A 6 -7.08 14.07 13.38
N THR A 7 -7.14 14.47 12.11
CA THR A 7 -8.26 14.10 11.24
C THR A 7 -8.05 12.67 10.75
N ASN A 8 -8.95 11.78 11.14
CA ASN A 8 -9.05 10.42 10.58
C ASN A 8 -10.17 10.42 9.54
N VAL A 9 -9.87 10.01 8.31
CA VAL A 9 -10.88 9.85 7.26
C VAL A 9 -10.97 8.37 6.91
N PRO A 10 -12.11 7.71 7.15
CA PRO A 10 -12.27 6.29 6.82
C PRO A 10 -12.23 6.09 5.30
N LEU A 11 -11.51 5.05 4.88
CA LEU A 11 -11.49 4.58 3.49
C LEU A 11 -12.35 3.32 3.32
N GLY A 12 -12.38 2.44 4.32
CA GLY A 12 -13.22 1.26 4.32
C GLY A 12 -12.78 0.21 5.34
N GLN A 13 -13.38 -0.97 5.26
CA GLN A 13 -13.07 -2.11 6.12
C GLN A 13 -12.83 -3.35 5.27
N LEU A 14 -11.65 -3.97 5.43
CA LEU A 14 -11.21 -5.11 4.66
C LEU A 14 -11.06 -6.31 5.60
N GLY A 15 -12.07 -7.17 5.62
CA GLY A 15 -12.20 -8.20 6.65
C GLY A 15 -12.41 -7.57 8.04
N ASN A 16 -11.48 -7.82 8.97
CA ASN A 16 -11.47 -7.24 10.32
C ASN A 16 -10.50 -6.04 10.47
N ILE A 17 -9.98 -5.52 9.34
CA ILE A 17 -9.02 -4.41 9.31
C ILE A 17 -9.72 -3.16 8.80
N GLU A 18 -9.78 -2.14 9.65
CA GLU A 18 -10.19 -0.80 9.26
C GLU A 18 -9.03 -0.09 8.55
N VAL A 19 -9.35 0.57 7.44
CA VAL A 19 -8.40 1.37 6.67
C VAL A 19 -8.88 2.82 6.66
N SER A 20 -7.98 3.73 7.01
CA SER A 20 -8.28 5.17 7.05
C SER A 20 -7.05 5.98 6.68
N THR A 21 -7.22 7.21 6.21
CA THR A 21 -6.14 8.18 6.17
C THR A 21 -6.04 8.89 7.52
N TYR A 22 -4.82 9.23 7.91
CA TYR A 22 -4.51 9.83 9.20
C TYR A 22 -3.46 10.92 9.04
N GLN A 23 -3.81 12.15 9.42
CA GLN A 23 -2.88 13.27 9.38
C GLN A 23 -1.91 13.21 10.57
N THR A 24 -0.60 13.15 10.32
CA THR A 24 0.44 13.29 11.35
C THR A 24 1.17 14.63 11.24
N ALA A 25 2.02 14.94 12.22
CA ALA A 25 2.91 16.09 12.17
C ALA A 25 3.89 16.04 10.99
N THR A 26 4.24 14.84 10.51
CA THR A 26 5.16 14.63 9.38
C THR A 26 4.43 14.40 8.06
N GLY A 27 3.12 14.61 8.00
CA GLY A 27 2.32 14.41 6.79
C GLY A 27 1.23 13.34 6.91
N PRO A 28 0.42 13.15 5.85
CA PRO A 28 -0.66 12.18 5.83
C PRO A 28 -0.10 10.75 5.73
N ARG A 29 -0.75 9.82 6.43
CA ARG A 29 -0.41 8.39 6.45
C ARG A 29 -1.63 7.54 6.21
N LEU A 30 -1.43 6.32 5.74
CA LEU A 30 -2.44 5.28 5.79
C LEU A 30 -2.39 4.61 7.17
N ARG A 31 -3.53 4.52 7.82
CA ARG A 31 -3.69 3.82 9.10
C ARG A 31 -4.43 2.52 8.85
N LEU A 32 -3.81 1.42 9.27
CA LEU A 32 -4.42 0.10 9.36
C LEU A 32 -4.72 -0.20 10.82
N ARG A 33 -5.95 -0.59 11.14
CA ARG A 33 -6.34 -0.93 12.52
C ARG A 33 -7.17 -2.20 12.57
N ARG A 34 -6.76 -3.14 13.42
CA ARG A 34 -7.51 -4.34 13.75
C ARG A 34 -7.87 -4.32 15.24
N HIS A 35 -9.13 -4.59 15.58
CA HIS A 35 -9.59 -4.62 16.99
C HIS A 35 -9.59 -6.03 17.59
N THR A 36 -9.92 -7.05 16.80
CA THR A 36 -10.03 -8.44 17.24
C THR A 36 -9.38 -9.39 16.22
N PRO A 37 -8.85 -10.56 16.63
CA PRO A 37 -8.79 -11.08 18.01
C PRO A 37 -7.66 -10.45 18.85
N ARG A 38 -6.65 -9.85 18.20
CA ARG A 38 -5.57 -9.09 18.87
C ARG A 38 -5.51 -7.68 18.30
N PRO A 39 -5.72 -6.64 19.14
CA PRO A 39 -5.55 -5.27 18.72
C PRO A 39 -4.18 -5.05 18.08
N ALA A 40 -4.17 -4.46 16.88
CA ALA A 40 -2.95 -4.09 16.18
C ALA A 40 -3.21 -2.85 15.34
N GLU A 41 -2.17 -2.04 15.19
CA GLU A 41 -2.25 -0.79 14.46
C GLU A 41 -0.92 -0.51 13.77
N ALA A 42 -0.99 -0.08 12.51
CA ALA A 42 0.16 0.32 11.72
C ALA A 42 -0.14 1.62 10.98
N TYR A 43 0.90 2.43 10.81
CA TYR A 43 0.86 3.68 10.06
C TYR A 43 1.89 3.62 8.95
N LEU A 44 1.43 3.60 7.71
CA LEU A 44 2.26 3.55 6.52
C LEU A 44 2.33 4.94 5.91
N ASP A 45 3.54 5.46 5.73
CA ASP A 45 3.73 6.72 5.03
C ASP A 45 3.67 6.54 3.49
N PRO A 46 3.55 7.64 2.72
CA PRO A 46 3.47 7.56 1.26
C PRO A 46 4.65 6.84 0.60
N LEU A 47 5.85 6.91 1.18
CA LEU A 47 7.05 6.28 0.61
C LEU A 47 7.03 4.77 0.83
N GLU A 48 6.60 4.31 2.01
CA GLU A 48 6.39 2.88 2.27
C GLU A 48 5.33 2.29 1.34
N LEU A 49 4.24 3.03 1.10
CA LEU A 49 3.17 2.64 0.18
C LEU A 49 3.63 2.58 -1.28
N GLU A 50 4.44 3.56 -1.71
CA GLU A 50 5.07 3.55 -3.03
C GLU A 50 5.98 2.32 -3.17
N GLY A 51 6.78 2.03 -2.15
CA GLY A 51 7.62 0.82 -2.09
C GLY A 51 6.84 -0.47 -2.35
N LEU A 52 5.62 -0.59 -1.80
CA LEU A 52 4.74 -1.75 -2.02
C LEU A 52 4.34 -1.95 -3.49
N THR A 53 4.27 -0.88 -4.28
CA THR A 53 3.92 -0.97 -5.71
C THR A 53 5.06 -1.56 -6.55
N ARG A 54 6.30 -1.44 -6.08
CA ARG A 54 7.53 -1.92 -6.73
C ARG A 54 7.84 -3.39 -6.43
N VAL A 55 7.17 -3.98 -5.45
CA VAL A 55 7.42 -5.33 -4.88
C VAL A 55 7.01 -6.50 -5.80
N ARG A 56 6.88 -6.30 -7.12
CA ARG A 56 6.73 -7.48 -8.02
C ARG A 56 7.93 -8.45 -7.94
N TYR A 57 9.08 -8.05 -7.38
CA TYR A 57 10.32 -8.82 -7.42
C TYR A 57 11.11 -8.98 -6.11
N LYS A 58 10.72 -8.35 -4.99
CA LYS A 58 11.37 -8.56 -3.67
C LYS A 58 10.32 -8.76 -2.59
N PRO A 59 10.04 -10.01 -2.15
CA PRO A 59 9.02 -10.22 -1.14
C PRO A 59 9.41 -9.45 0.12
N ILE A 60 8.51 -8.58 0.62
CA ILE A 60 8.50 -8.30 2.05
C ILE A 60 8.37 -9.69 2.69
N PRO A 61 9.34 -10.15 3.49
CA PRO A 61 9.37 -11.55 3.97
C PRO A 61 8.11 -11.98 4.75
N LEU A 62 7.31 -11.00 5.18
CA LEU A 62 6.07 -11.16 5.93
C LEU A 62 4.82 -11.30 5.04
N LEU A 63 4.85 -10.81 3.79
CA LEU A 63 3.69 -10.90 2.90
C LEU A 63 3.55 -12.34 2.38
N PRO A 64 2.33 -12.90 2.36
CA PRO A 64 2.11 -14.21 1.76
C PRO A 64 2.49 -14.18 0.27
N PRO A 65 3.03 -15.28 -0.29
CA PRO A 65 3.30 -15.36 -1.72
C PRO A 65 1.99 -15.18 -2.49
N ARG A 66 1.99 -14.26 -3.47
CA ARG A 66 0.83 -14.08 -4.33
C ARG A 66 0.60 -15.33 -5.15
N SER A 67 -0.63 -15.84 -5.10
CA SER A 67 -1.04 -16.92 -5.98
C SER A 67 -1.40 -16.33 -7.34
N ASP A 68 -0.83 -16.84 -8.44
CA ASP A 68 -1.11 -16.36 -9.81
C ASP A 68 -2.61 -16.39 -10.17
N GLN A 69 -3.39 -17.26 -9.51
CA GLN A 69 -4.83 -17.38 -9.68
C GLN A 69 -5.62 -16.18 -9.12
N ALA A 70 -5.02 -15.41 -8.21
CA ALA A 70 -5.61 -14.21 -7.59
C ALA A 70 -5.58 -12.96 -8.51
N ASP A 71 -4.72 -12.98 -9.54
CA ASP A 71 -4.47 -11.85 -10.48
C ASP A 71 -5.40 -11.86 -11.70
N ALA A 72 -6.23 -12.90 -11.89
CA ALA A 72 -7.10 -13.02 -13.06
C ALA A 72 -8.28 -12.02 -13.06
N ALA A 73 -8.65 -11.46 -11.90
CA ALA A 73 -9.76 -10.52 -11.79
C ALA A 73 -9.25 -9.06 -11.84
N THR A 74 -9.76 -8.29 -12.80
CA THR A 74 -9.46 -6.86 -12.89
C THR A 74 -10.04 -6.11 -11.67
N PRO A 75 -9.23 -5.42 -10.86
CA PRO A 75 -9.72 -4.64 -9.74
C PRO A 75 -10.64 -3.51 -10.23
N ARG A 76 -11.75 -3.30 -9.53
CA ARG A 76 -12.67 -2.19 -9.78
C ARG A 76 -12.78 -1.32 -8.54
N THR A 77 -12.43 -0.04 -8.67
CA THR A 77 -12.62 0.94 -7.60
C THR A 77 -14.09 1.35 -7.53
N ASP A 78 -14.58 1.67 -6.33
CA ASP A 78 -15.90 2.29 -6.13
C ASP A 78 -15.95 3.78 -6.54
N GLY A 79 -14.82 4.32 -7.00
CA GLY A 79 -14.65 5.72 -7.39
C GLY A 79 -13.99 6.59 -6.31
N THR A 80 -13.76 6.04 -5.11
CA THR A 80 -13.16 6.78 -3.99
C THR A 80 -11.70 6.40 -3.82
N MET A 81 -10.81 7.19 -4.41
CA MET A 81 -9.37 7.08 -4.20
C MET A 81 -8.85 8.38 -3.55
N ALA A 82 -8.16 8.25 -2.42
CA ALA A 82 -7.57 9.36 -1.69
C ALA A 82 -6.09 9.52 -2.04
N PRO A 83 -5.61 10.73 -2.38
CA PRO A 83 -4.19 10.97 -2.56
C PRO A 83 -3.47 11.05 -1.20
N LEU A 84 -2.28 10.47 -1.13
CA LEU A 84 -1.34 10.59 -0.02
C LEU A 84 0.02 11.03 -0.56
N GLN A 85 0.57 12.09 0.01
CA GLN A 85 1.81 12.71 -0.46
C GLN A 85 2.71 13.11 0.70
N ASN A 86 4.02 12.91 0.53
CA ASN A 86 5.07 13.55 1.32
C ASN A 86 6.16 14.13 0.39
N GLU A 87 7.31 14.47 0.94
CA GLU A 87 8.43 15.05 0.18
C GLU A 87 9.13 14.06 -0.79
N PHE A 88 8.87 12.75 -0.66
CA PHE A 88 9.53 11.69 -1.42
C PHE A 88 8.60 10.91 -2.36
N ALA A 89 7.30 10.84 -2.06
CA ALA A 89 6.37 9.95 -2.75
C ALA A 89 4.97 10.55 -2.89
N LEU A 90 4.28 10.14 -3.96
CA LEU A 90 2.88 10.47 -4.24
C LEU A 90 2.13 9.20 -4.65
N VAL A 91 1.19 8.79 -3.82
CA VAL A 91 0.35 7.61 -4.06
C VAL A 91 -1.13 7.93 -3.98
N SER A 92 -1.95 7.11 -4.62
CA SER A 92 -3.40 7.14 -4.50
C SER A 92 -3.87 5.81 -3.90
N VAL A 93 -4.69 5.88 -2.85
CA VAL A 93 -5.16 4.70 -2.10
C VAL A 93 -6.68 4.66 -2.05
N GLY A 94 -7.26 3.47 -2.12
CA GLY A 94 -8.71 3.32 -1.98
C GLY A 94 -9.13 1.86 -1.96
N VAL A 95 -10.42 1.63 -1.72
CA VAL A 95 -10.97 0.28 -1.73
C VAL A 95 -11.31 -0.11 -3.17
N ALA A 96 -10.89 -1.31 -3.55
CA ALA A 96 -11.22 -1.92 -4.82
C ALA A 96 -11.86 -3.29 -4.58
N ARG A 97 -12.70 -3.70 -5.52
CA ARG A 97 -13.28 -5.03 -5.58
C ARG A 97 -12.50 -5.89 -6.58
N VAL A 98 -12.05 -7.06 -6.13
CA VAL A 98 -11.36 -8.07 -6.92
C VAL A 98 -12.18 -9.35 -6.89
N GLY A 99 -12.88 -9.64 -7.99
CA GLY A 99 -13.87 -10.73 -8.01
C GLY A 99 -14.98 -10.48 -6.98
N SER A 100 -15.10 -11.35 -5.98
CA SER A 100 -16.06 -11.23 -4.88
C SER A 100 -15.53 -10.47 -3.66
N GLU A 101 -14.23 -10.21 -3.58
CA GLU A 101 -13.56 -9.71 -2.38
C GLU A 101 -13.25 -8.21 -2.48
N GLU A 102 -13.22 -7.54 -1.32
CA GLU A 102 -12.69 -6.19 -1.21
C GLU A 102 -11.19 -6.23 -0.87
N ALA A 103 -10.44 -5.29 -1.42
CA ALA A 103 -9.01 -5.17 -1.25
C ALA A 103 -8.60 -3.69 -1.23
N LEU A 104 -7.43 -3.41 -0.67
CA LEU A 104 -6.82 -2.09 -0.71
C LEU A 104 -6.05 -1.94 -2.02
N MET A 105 -6.43 -0.99 -2.85
CA MET A 105 -5.67 -0.60 -4.02
C MET A 105 -4.74 0.56 -3.66
N ILE A 106 -3.47 0.43 -4.04
CA ILE A 106 -2.45 1.47 -3.93
C ILE A 106 -1.88 1.67 -5.33
N ARG A 107 -1.88 2.93 -5.78
CA ARG A 107 -1.33 3.34 -7.07
C ARG A 107 -0.21 4.36 -6.85
N ASP A 108 0.98 4.03 -7.32
CA ASP A 108 2.07 5.00 -7.48
C ASP A 108 1.67 5.95 -8.62
N MET A 109 1.58 7.24 -8.30
CA MET A 109 1.17 8.27 -9.24
C MET A 109 2.32 8.73 -10.14
N ASN A 110 3.58 8.48 -9.75
CA ASN A 110 4.77 8.80 -10.51
C ASN A 110 5.07 7.70 -11.54
N ALA A 111 5.12 6.44 -11.10
CA ALA A 111 5.45 5.31 -11.98
C ALA A 111 4.22 4.67 -12.65
N GLY A 112 3.01 5.02 -12.23
CA GLY A 112 1.76 4.41 -12.70
C GLY A 112 1.55 2.97 -12.24
N GLN A 113 2.46 2.44 -11.41
CA GLN A 113 2.39 1.07 -10.88
C GLN A 113 1.26 0.94 -9.88
N THR A 114 0.65 -0.25 -9.82
CA THR A 114 -0.47 -0.53 -8.93
C THR A 114 -0.26 -1.85 -8.21
N VAL A 115 -0.58 -1.86 -6.92
CA VAL A 115 -0.66 -3.06 -6.09
C VAL A 115 -2.05 -3.12 -5.45
N VAL A 116 -2.60 -4.33 -5.36
CA VAL A 116 -3.87 -4.59 -4.68
C VAL A 116 -3.62 -5.56 -3.54
N LEU A 117 -3.93 -5.17 -2.31
CA LEU A 117 -3.66 -5.93 -1.09
C LEU A 117 -4.95 -6.44 -0.48
N ARG A 118 -5.07 -7.76 -0.36
CA ARG A 118 -6.21 -8.42 0.29
C ARG A 118 -6.09 -8.35 1.81
N ALA A 119 -7.15 -8.73 2.52
CA ALA A 119 -7.19 -8.69 3.98
C ALA A 119 -6.02 -9.46 4.64
N GLU A 120 -5.60 -10.59 4.06
CA GLU A 120 -4.46 -11.38 4.57
C GLU A 120 -3.10 -10.67 4.41
N GLU A 121 -2.89 -9.96 3.29
CA GLU A 121 -1.69 -9.15 3.06
C GLU A 121 -1.67 -7.95 4.01
N LEU A 122 -2.82 -7.31 4.25
CA LEU A 122 -2.95 -6.22 5.22
C LEU A 122 -2.68 -6.69 6.67
N ASP A 123 -3.10 -7.92 7.01
CA ASP A 123 -2.81 -8.51 8.31
C ASP A 123 -1.32 -8.78 8.53
N ALA A 124 -0.60 -9.10 7.46
CA ALA A 124 0.85 -9.19 7.48
C ALA A 124 1.50 -7.80 7.65
N LEU A 125 0.98 -6.75 7.01
CA LEU A 125 1.49 -5.38 7.19
C LEU A 125 1.32 -4.87 8.63
N LEU A 126 0.26 -5.28 9.34
CA LEU A 126 0.09 -4.97 10.77
C LEU A 126 1.22 -5.53 11.67
N ARG A 127 2.02 -6.48 11.16
CA ARG A 127 3.17 -7.07 11.84
C ARG A 127 4.51 -6.54 11.33
N ALA A 128 4.50 -5.80 10.21
CA ALA A 128 5.69 -5.25 9.61
C ALA A 128 6.20 -4.02 10.39
N ARG A 129 7.52 -3.88 10.46
CA ARG A 129 8.21 -2.71 11.00
C ARG A 129 8.73 -1.85 9.85
N HIS A 130 8.97 -0.57 10.09
CA HIS A 130 9.56 0.35 9.09
C HIS A 130 10.80 -0.22 8.38
N ARG A 131 11.69 -0.90 9.12
CA ARG A 131 12.89 -1.56 8.53
C ARG A 131 12.57 -2.66 7.52
N ASP A 132 11.40 -3.28 7.61
CA ASP A 132 10.96 -4.33 6.70
C ASP A 132 10.57 -3.73 5.34
N PHE A 133 10.35 -2.41 5.27
CA PHE A 133 10.14 -1.63 4.06
C PHE A 133 11.45 -0.96 3.56
N ALA A 134 12.54 -0.98 4.32
CA ALA A 134 13.82 -0.37 3.93
C ALA A 134 14.38 -0.89 2.58
N PRO A 135 14.28 -2.19 2.24
CA PRO A 135 14.69 -2.69 0.92
C PRO A 135 13.86 -2.15 -0.25
N LEU A 136 12.72 -1.50 0.01
CA LEU A 136 11.83 -0.91 -0.99
C LEU A 136 12.19 0.54 -1.31
N VAL A 137 12.99 1.15 -0.44
CA VAL A 137 13.44 2.53 -0.50
C VAL A 137 14.83 2.63 -1.13
N ASP A 138 15.60 1.53 -1.15
CA ASP A 138 16.87 1.47 -1.86
C ASP A 138 16.66 1.28 -3.36
N THR A 139 16.76 2.39 -4.10
CA THR A 139 16.66 2.42 -5.57
C THR A 139 17.90 1.88 -6.26
N SER A 140 18.97 1.56 -5.53
CA SER A 140 20.24 1.09 -6.11
C SER A 140 20.08 -0.23 -6.87
N ASP A 141 19.16 -1.10 -6.45
CA ASP A 141 18.85 -2.36 -7.15
C ASP A 141 17.82 -2.21 -8.28
N LEU A 142 17.14 -1.06 -8.41
CA LEU A 142 16.20 -0.78 -9.52
C LEU A 142 16.90 -0.35 -10.81
N VAL A 143 18.21 -0.06 -10.76
CA VAL A 143 19.04 0.29 -11.93
C VAL A 143 19.35 -0.92 -12.82
N ALA A 144 18.91 -2.13 -12.42
CA ALA A 144 19.08 -3.35 -13.20
C ALA A 144 17.82 -3.78 -13.97
N ILE A 145 16.89 -2.86 -14.27
CA ILE A 145 15.92 -3.11 -15.35
C ILE A 145 16.66 -2.81 -16.65
N PRO A 146 17.06 -3.81 -17.46
CA PRO A 146 17.60 -3.52 -18.78
C PRO A 146 16.54 -2.75 -19.56
N GLU A 147 16.89 -1.56 -20.04
CA GLU A 147 16.11 -0.89 -21.07
C GLU A 147 15.91 -1.90 -22.20
N ALA A 148 14.67 -2.11 -22.63
CA ALA A 148 14.43 -2.88 -23.82
C ALA A 148 15.06 -2.10 -24.98
N ASP A 149 16.06 -2.67 -25.64
CA ASP A 149 16.59 -2.18 -26.91
C ASP A 149 15.44 -2.16 -27.93
N ILE A 150 14.74 -1.03 -28.03
CA ILE A 150 13.77 -0.75 -29.10
C ILE A 150 14.55 -0.24 -30.30
N ASP A 151 15.38 -1.10 -30.89
CA ASP A 151 16.11 -0.79 -32.13
C ASP A 151 16.25 -2.00 -33.08
N GLN A 152 15.30 -2.95 -33.04
CA GLN A 152 15.17 -3.97 -34.11
C GLN A 152 13.70 -4.33 -34.42
N ALA A 153 13.10 -3.60 -35.37
CA ALA A 153 12.14 -4.11 -36.35
C ALA A 153 12.01 -3.13 -37.53
#